data_AF-A0A7J7JGH0-F1
#
_entry.id   AF-A0A7J7JGH0-F1
#
_cell.length_a   1.000
_cell.length_b   1.000
_cell.length_c   1.000
_cell.angle_alpha   90.00
_cell.angle_beta   90.00
_cell.angle_gamma   90.00
#
_symmetry.space_group_name_H-M   'P 1'
#
loop_
_entity.id
_entity.type
_entity.pdbx_description
1 polymer ?
#
loop_
_entity_poly.entity_id
_entity_poly.type
_entity_poly.pdbx_seq_one_letter_code
_entity_poly.pdbx_strand_id
1 'polypeptide(L)'
;MPDVSVGDEVLIRQNKTDKLSATYDPESQQVVSKQGSEVVVQSKEGVEKRRNVSDVKPLTPTSSQAVTVTDRPLRNRKPPDRYGVTVTH
;
A
#
# COMPACT_ATOMS: atom_id res chain seq x y z
N MET A 1 -0.58 -3.96 -15.74
CA MET A 1 -0.52 -2.48 -15.76
C MET A 1 -1.77 -1.97 -15.09
N PRO A 2 -1.68 -1.07 -14.09
CA PRO A 2 -2.88 -0.44 -13.54
C PRO A 2 -3.56 0.39 -14.62
N ASP A 3 -4.88 0.26 -14.72
CA ASP A 3 -5.69 1.08 -15.60
C ASP A 3 -5.97 2.40 -14.88
N VAL A 4 -5.37 3.47 -15.39
CA VAL A 4 -5.43 4.82 -14.81
C VAL A 4 -5.84 5.77 -15.93
N SER A 5 -6.79 6.65 -15.64
CA SER A 5 -7.34 7.64 -16.55
C SER A 5 -7.16 9.06 -16.01
N VAL A 6 -7.25 10.06 -16.90
CA VAL A 6 -7.25 11.47 -16.50
C VAL A 6 -8.51 11.73 -15.67
N GLY A 7 -8.33 12.40 -14.53
CA GLY A 7 -9.38 12.65 -13.53
C GLY A 7 -9.36 11.69 -12.34
N ASP A 8 -8.68 10.55 -12.43
CA ASP A 8 -8.59 9.59 -11.33
C ASP A 8 -7.72 10.13 -10.19
N GLU A 9 -8.12 9.83 -8.96
CA GLU A 9 -7.25 9.96 -7.80
C GLU A 9 -6.32 8.76 -7.70
N VAL A 10 -5.05 9.02 -7.46
CA VAL A 10 -4.01 7.99 -7.35
C VAL A 10 -3.09 8.29 -6.17
N LEU A 11 -2.54 7.24 -5.56
CA LEU A 11 -1.44 7.36 -4.59
C LEU A 11 -0.12 7.18 -5.31
N ILE A 12 0.85 8.05 -5.00
CA ILE A 12 2.17 8.05 -5.62
C ILE A 12 3.15 7.27 -4.77
N ARG A 13 3.96 6.40 -5.37
CA ARG A 13 5.04 5.74 -4.65
C ARG A 13 6.06 6.76 -4.13
N GLN A 14 6.37 6.67 -2.84
CA GLN A 14 7.36 7.53 -2.20
C GLN A 14 8.71 6.81 -2.08
N ASN A 15 9.79 7.60 -2.01
CA ASN A 15 11.11 7.07 -1.71
C ASN A 15 11.14 6.70 -0.23
N LYS A 16 11.48 5.45 0.08
CA LYS A 16 11.57 4.98 1.46
C LYS A 16 12.85 5.48 2.11
N THR A 17 12.70 6.22 3.20
CA THR A 17 13.82 6.60 4.07
C THR A 17 14.15 5.47 5.05
N ASP A 18 13.12 4.74 5.50
CA ASP A 18 13.24 3.69 6.53
C ASP A 18 12.47 2.43 6.18
N LYS A 19 12.86 1.29 6.77
CA LYS A 19 12.19 -0.01 6.54
C LYS A 19 10.71 -0.01 6.94
N LEU A 20 10.32 0.86 7.88
CA LEU A 20 8.96 1.00 8.38
C LEU A 20 8.16 2.08 7.66
N SER A 21 8.78 2.81 6.72
CA SER A 21 8.08 3.86 5.97
C SER A 21 7.03 3.29 5.01
N ALA A 22 5.93 4.01 4.86
CA ALA A 22 4.88 3.66 3.91
C ALA A 22 5.45 3.65 2.48
N THR A 23 4.96 2.74 1.65
CA THR A 23 5.45 2.60 0.26
C THR A 23 4.88 3.68 -0.65
N TYR A 24 3.67 4.15 -0.35
CA TYR A 24 2.97 5.18 -1.09
C TYR A 24 2.78 6.40 -0.20
N ASP A 25 2.79 7.57 -0.81
CA ASP A 25 2.44 8.83 -0.20
C ASP A 25 1.00 8.75 0.32
N PRO A 26 0.70 9.16 1.57
CA PRO A 26 -0.67 9.23 2.06
C PRO A 26 -1.54 10.23 1.30
N GLU A 27 -0.95 11.22 0.63
CA GLU A 27 -1.71 12.19 -0.15
C GLU A 27 -2.11 11.63 -1.52
N SER A 28 -3.43 11.62 -1.78
CA SER A 28 -3.95 11.36 -3.13
C SER A 28 -3.71 12.57 -4.02
N GLN A 29 -3.33 12.27 -5.27
CA GLN A 29 -3.10 13.26 -6.32
C GLN A 29 -3.99 12.94 -7.51
N GLN A 30 -4.40 13.98 -8.23
CA GLN A 30 -5.26 13.81 -9.40
C GLN A 30 -4.41 13.65 -10.66
N VAL A 31 -4.76 12.72 -11.52
CA VAL A 31 -4.13 12.57 -12.82
C VAL A 31 -4.66 13.65 -13.76
N VAL A 32 -3.78 14.54 -14.22
CA VAL A 32 -4.12 15.62 -15.15
C VAL A 32 -3.78 15.28 -16.60
N SER A 33 -2.84 14.36 -16.81
CA SER A 33 -2.48 13.89 -18.15
C SER A 33 -1.88 12.49 -18.10
N LYS A 34 -2.06 11.72 -19.19
CA LYS A 34 -1.48 10.39 -19.36
C LYS A 34 -0.93 10.24 -20.77
N GLN A 35 0.32 9.81 -20.88
CA GLN A 35 0.98 9.49 -22.13
C GLN A 35 1.72 8.15 -22.02
N GLY A 36 1.15 7.10 -22.62
CA GLY A 36 1.71 5.76 -22.56
C GLY A 36 1.88 5.27 -21.12
N SER A 37 3.13 5.12 -20.69
CA SER A 37 3.53 4.70 -19.33
C SER A 37 3.84 5.86 -18.39
N GLU A 38 3.77 7.10 -18.86
CA GLU A 38 3.99 8.31 -18.06
C GLU A 38 2.63 8.95 -17.73
N VAL A 39 2.47 9.38 -16.49
CA VAL A 39 1.32 10.14 -15.99
C VAL A 39 1.81 11.43 -15.33
N VAL A 40 1.08 12.51 -15.59
CA VAL A 40 1.25 13.77 -14.88
C VAL A 40 0.16 13.84 -13.82
N VAL A 41 0.58 14.01 -12.58
CA VAL A 41 -0.29 14.11 -11.41
C VAL A 41 -0.15 15.48 -10.78
N GLN A 42 -1.24 16.02 -10.27
CA GLN A 42 -1.29 17.31 -9.61
C GLN A 42 -1.62 17.12 -8.13
N SER A 43 -0.78 17.70 -7.27
CA SER A 43 -1.02 17.81 -5.83
C SER A 43 -2.16 18.79 -5.54
N LYS A 44 -2.74 18.73 -4.34
CA LYS A 44 -3.71 19.73 -3.86
C LYS A 44 -3.14 21.15 -3.83
N GLU A 45 -1.82 21.28 -3.70
CA GLU A 45 -1.10 22.56 -3.75
C GLU A 45 -0.89 23.10 -5.18
N GLY A 46 -1.36 22.38 -6.22
CA GLY A 46 -1.21 22.76 -7.62
C GLY A 46 0.14 22.36 -8.23
N VAL A 47 1.01 21.69 -7.48
CA VAL A 47 2.30 21.20 -7.97
C VAL A 47 2.10 19.98 -8.87
N GLU A 48 2.60 20.05 -10.11
CA GLU A 48 2.55 18.93 -11.05
C GLU A 48 3.82 18.08 -11.00
N LYS A 49 3.65 16.76 -11.11
CA LYS A 49 4.74 15.79 -11.11
C LYS A 49 4.53 14.72 -12.15
N ARG A 50 5.62 14.34 -12.82
CA ARG A 50 5.65 13.22 -13.77
C ARG A 50 6.01 11.93 -13.05
N ARG A 51 5.22 10.88 -13.28
CA ARG A 51 5.41 9.55 -12.68
C ARG A 51 5.15 8.44 -13.68
N ASN A 52 5.74 7.27 -13.44
CA ASN A 52 5.43 6.09 -14.22
C ASN A 52 4.10 5.50 -13.74
N VAL A 53 3.27 4.99 -14.67
CA VAL A 53 2.03 4.26 -14.39
C VAL A 53 2.26 3.08 -13.43
N SER A 54 3.47 2.51 -13.42
CA SER A 54 3.85 1.41 -12.51
C SER A 54 4.10 1.85 -11.06
N ASP A 55 4.37 3.14 -10.85
CA ASP A 55 4.63 3.74 -9.52
C ASP A 55 3.41 4.46 -8.96
N VAL A 56 2.26 4.33 -9.62
CA VAL A 56 0.98 4.87 -9.13
C VAL A 56 0.02 3.75 -8.79
N LYS A 57 -0.76 3.96 -7.73
CA LYS A 57 -1.82 3.06 -7.32
C LYS A 57 -3.16 3.79 -7.42
N PRO A 58 -4.07 3.37 -8.32
CA PRO A 58 -5.37 4.03 -8.45
C PRO A 58 -6.20 3.87 -7.19
N LEU A 59 -6.83 4.98 -6.78
CA LEU A 59 -7.72 5.07 -5.64
C LEU A 59 -9.14 4.66 -6.07
N THR A 60 -9.29 3.45 -6.62
CA THR A 60 -10.63 3.00 -7.00
C THR A 60 -11.48 2.81 -5.75
N PRO A 61 -12.75 3.26 -5.72
CA PRO A 61 -13.75 2.74 -4.79
C PRO A 61 -14.18 1.34 -5.25
N THR A 62 -13.22 0.45 -5.51
CA THR A 62 -13.54 -0.98 -5.62
C THR A 62 -13.79 -1.43 -4.19
N SER A 63 -15.07 -1.65 -3.89
CA SER A 63 -15.56 -2.40 -2.74
C SER A 63 -14.52 -3.41 -2.22
N SER A 64 -14.24 -3.33 -0.92
CA SER A 64 -13.50 -4.35 -0.14
C SER A 64 -11.99 -4.43 -0.36
N GLN A 65 -11.24 -3.48 0.22
CA GLN A 65 -10.07 -3.80 1.07
C GLN A 65 -9.58 -2.57 1.85
N ALA A 66 -10.50 -1.94 2.59
CA ALA A 66 -10.11 -1.27 3.82
C ALA A 66 -9.79 -2.37 4.84
N VAL A 67 -8.54 -2.82 4.90
CA VAL A 67 -8.07 -3.56 6.07
C VAL A 67 -7.90 -2.56 7.21
N THR A 68 -9.02 -2.23 7.86
CA THR A 68 -8.99 -1.62 9.18
C THR A 68 -8.26 -2.62 10.08
N VAL A 69 -7.05 -2.27 10.50
CA VAL A 69 -6.31 -3.04 11.51
C VAL A 69 -7.06 -2.85 12.83
N THR A 70 -8.04 -3.71 13.08
CA THR A 70 -8.63 -3.88 14.41
C THR A 70 -9.23 -5.28 14.54
N ASP A 71 -8.42 -6.29 14.27
CA ASP A 71 -8.35 -7.47 15.13
C ASP A 71 -7.09 -8.23 14.72
N ARG A 72 -6.10 -8.33 15.60
CA ARG A 72 -5.05 -9.32 15.41
C ARG A 72 -5.70 -10.65 15.77
N PRO A 73 -5.97 -11.58 14.83
CA PRO A 73 -6.36 -12.90 15.26
C PRO A 73 -5.20 -13.44 16.10
N LEU A 74 -5.49 -13.82 17.34
CA LEU A 74 -4.55 -14.53 18.19
C LEU A 74 -4.07 -15.72 17.37
N ARG A 75 -2.85 -15.63 16.82
CA ARG A 75 -2.17 -16.79 16.25
C ARG A 75 -2.16 -17.79 17.39
N ASN A 76 -2.96 -18.86 17.28
CA ASN A 76 -2.91 -20.02 18.15
C ASN A 76 -1.52 -20.63 17.99
N ARG A 77 -0.53 -20.03 18.67
CA ARG A 77 0.76 -20.61 18.93
C ARG A 77 0.45 -21.72 19.92
N LYS A 78 0.23 -22.91 19.41
CA LYS A 78 0.28 -24.12 20.23
C LYS A 78 1.63 -24.06 20.97
N PRO A 79 1.63 -24.03 22.31
CA PRO A 79 2.90 -24.01 23.04
C PRO A 79 3.70 -25.24 22.62
N PRO A 80 5.03 -25.13 22.44
CA PRO A 80 5.84 -26.33 22.29
C PRO A 80 5.66 -27.15 23.57
N ASP A 81 5.29 -28.42 23.41
CA ASP A 81 5.14 -29.35 24.54
C ASP A 81 6.45 -29.36 25.34
N ARG A 82 6.41 -28.74 26.52
CA ARG A 82 7.53 -28.69 27.45
C ARG A 82 7.63 -30.05 28.16
N TYR A 83 8.76 -30.71 27.92
CA TYR A 83 9.41 -31.72 28.76
C TYR A 83 8.59 -32.98 29.10
N GLY A 84 8.80 -34.03 28.30
CA GLY A 84 8.67 -35.39 28.80
C GLY A 84 9.72 -35.62 29.89
N VAL A 85 9.29 -35.59 31.16
CA VAL A 85 10.05 -36.12 32.29
C VAL A 85 10.03 -37.64 32.15
N THR A 86 11.15 -38.25 31.73
CA THR A 86 11.32 -39.69 31.86
C THR A 86 11.59 -40.00 33.33
N VAL A 87 10.63 -40.64 33.99
CA VAL A 87 10.83 -41.31 35.28
C VAL A 87 11.57 -42.61 35.00
N THR A 88 12.81 -42.72 35.47
CA THR A 88 13.58 -43.97 35.45
C THR A 88 13.36 -44.68 36.79
N HIS A 89 13.08 -45.99 36.73
CA HIS A 89 12.82 -46.91 37.86
C HIS A 89 13.98 -47.01 38.86
#